data_AF-A0A7V5KR46-F1
#
_entry.id   AF-A0A7V5KR46-F1
#
_cell.length_a   1.000
_cell.length_b   1.000
_cell.length_c   1.000
_cell.angle_alpha   90.00
_cell.angle_beta   90.00
_cell.angle_gamma   90.00
#
_symmetry.space_group_name_H-M   'P 1'
#
loop_
_entity.id
_entity.type
_entity.pdbx_description
1 polymer ?
#
loop_
_entity_poly.entity_id
_entity_poly.type
_entity_poly.pdbx_seq_one_letter_code
_entity_poly.pdbx_strand_id
1 'polypeptide(L)'
;MSFLDTLISYKHQCVSLGWLIDGPQHEKDEDDDSVDEGIVERLDRRLSKAREGLLKGDSSKARKELEEFLDKVEKLYKESQNHGQKGEKMLLSSEGYALLRYNAEYLK
;
A
#
# COMPACT_ATOMS: atom_id res chain seq x y z
N MET A 1 20.65 3.34 -1.03
CA MET A 1 19.19 3.17 -1.20
C MET A 1 18.66 2.54 0.06
N SER A 2 17.66 3.14 0.71
CA SER A 2 16.98 2.49 1.82
C SER A 2 15.96 1.48 1.28
N PHE A 3 15.64 0.46 2.06
CA PHE A 3 14.64 -0.54 1.70
C PHE A 3 13.24 0.08 1.47
N LEU A 4 12.90 1.16 2.18
CA LEU A 4 11.67 1.93 1.92
C LEU A 4 11.66 2.58 0.54
N ASP A 5 12.80 3.09 0.06
CA ASP A 5 12.89 3.61 -1.31
C ASP A 5 12.65 2.50 -2.34
N THR A 6 12.99 1.25 -2.00
CA THR A 6 12.73 0.08 -2.84
C THR A 6 11.25 -0.28 -2.86
N LEU A 7 10.57 -0.27 -1.70
CA LEU A 7 9.11 -0.46 -1.61
C LEU A 7 8.33 0.61 -2.36
N ILE A 8 8.73 1.88 -2.23
CA ILE A 8 8.14 3.01 -2.98
C ILE A 8 8.30 2.76 -4.48
N SER A 9 9.51 2.37 -4.92
CA SER A 9 9.79 2.03 -6.32
C SER A 9 8.92 0.86 -6.82
N TYR A 10 8.78 -0.22 -6.06
CA TYR A 10 7.95 -1.36 -6.44
C TYR A 10 6.47 -1.00 -6.54
N LYS A 11 5.98 -0.16 -5.65
CA LYS A 11 4.60 0.37 -5.75
C LYS A 11 4.42 1.19 -7.02
N HIS A 12 5.35 2.08 -7.39
CA HIS A 12 5.28 2.79 -8.68
C HIS A 12 5.33 1.83 -9.88
N GLN A 13 6.13 0.76 -9.80
CA GLN A 13 6.13 -0.29 -10.84
C GLN A 13 4.79 -1.00 -10.93
N CYS A 14 4.15 -1.35 -9.81
CA CYS A 14 2.81 -1.94 -9.80
C CYS A 14 1.79 -1.03 -10.51
N VAL A 15 1.84 0.29 -10.27
CA VAL A 15 0.97 1.25 -10.96
C VAL A 15 1.29 1.29 -12.46
N SER A 16 2.57 1.40 -12.82
CA SER A 16 2.99 1.48 -14.23
C SER A 16 2.65 0.23 -15.03
N LEU A 17 2.63 -0.94 -14.39
CA LEU A 17 2.28 -2.22 -15.00
C LEU A 17 0.76 -2.48 -15.02
N GLY A 18 -0.04 -1.57 -14.45
CA GLY A 18 -1.49 -1.75 -14.29
C GLY A 18 -1.85 -2.83 -13.27
N TRP A 19 -0.90 -3.27 -12.45
CA TRP A 19 -1.08 -4.23 -11.38
C TRP A 19 -1.73 -3.63 -10.14
N LEU A 20 -1.61 -2.32 -9.97
CA LEU A 20 -2.32 -1.51 -8.98
C LEU A 20 -3.10 -0.44 -9.73
N ILE A 21 -4.42 -0.49 -9.65
CA ILE A 21 -5.29 0.53 -10.25
C ILE A 21 -5.52 1.62 -9.21
N ASP A 22 -5.18 2.84 -9.59
CA ASP A 22 -5.56 4.02 -8.81
C ASP A 22 -7.06 4.25 -9.00
N GLY A 23 -7.80 4.14 -7.90
CA GLY A 23 -9.23 4.32 -7.85
C GLY A 23 -9.62 4.92 -6.51
N PRO A 24 -10.78 5.60 -6.43
CA PRO A 24 -11.29 6.10 -5.16
C PRO A 24 -11.60 4.89 -4.26
N GLN A 25 -10.96 4.84 -3.08
CA GLN A 25 -11.32 3.87 -2.05
C GLN A 25 -12.24 4.56 -1.05
N HIS A 26 -13.51 4.16 -1.03
CA HIS A 26 -14.52 4.70 -0.12
C HIS A 26 -14.40 4.10 1.31
N GLU A 27 -13.19 3.74 1.75
CA GLU A 27 -12.96 3.38 3.14
C GLU A 27 -12.57 4.64 3.94
N LYS A 28 -13.39 4.98 4.93
CA LYS A 28 -12.99 5.86 6.03
C LYS A 28 -11.94 5.11 6.83
N ASP A 29 -10.66 5.40 6.62
CA ASP A 29 -9.68 5.13 7.67
C ASP A 29 -10.02 6.07 8.83
N GLU A 30 -10.17 5.55 10.05
CA GLU A 30 -10.52 6.36 11.24
C GLU A 30 -9.47 7.43 11.56
N ASP A 31 -8.27 7.33 10.96
CA ASP A 31 -7.15 8.27 11.05
C ASP A 31 -6.96 9.12 9.77
N ASP A 32 -7.91 9.10 8.82
CA ASP A 32 -7.75 9.73 7.51
C ASP A 32 -8.95 10.58 7.07
N ASP A 33 -8.86 11.89 7.30
CA ASP A 33 -9.84 12.88 6.81
C ASP A 33 -9.80 13.09 5.28
N SER A 34 -8.87 12.46 4.55
CA SER A 34 -8.78 12.60 3.08
C SER A 34 -9.74 11.65 2.37
N VAL A 35 -11.00 12.05 2.32
CA VAL A 35 -12.10 11.33 1.64
C VAL A 35 -11.87 11.21 0.12
N ASP A 36 -10.96 12.00 -0.45
CA ASP A 36 -10.68 12.06 -1.90
C ASP A 36 -9.28 11.53 -2.32
N GLU A 37 -8.42 11.08 -1.39
CA GLU A 37 -7.10 10.53 -1.79
C GLU A 37 -7.25 9.14 -2.41
N GLY A 38 -6.64 8.96 -3.59
CA GLY A 38 -6.58 7.69 -4.31
C GLY A 38 -5.77 6.63 -3.57
N ILE A 39 -6.00 5.35 -3.91
CA ILE A 39 -5.31 4.20 -3.30
C ILE A 39 -3.78 4.39 -3.34
N VAL A 40 -3.25 4.88 -4.46
CA VAL A 40 -1.81 5.03 -4.66
C VAL A 40 -1.22 6.07 -3.71
N GLU A 41 -1.90 7.22 -3.54
CA GLU A 41 -1.47 8.31 -2.67
C GLU A 41 -1.48 7.90 -1.20
N ARG A 42 -2.51 7.17 -0.77
CA ARG A 42 -2.60 6.65 0.60
C ARG A 42 -1.45 5.70 0.92
N LEU A 43 -1.11 4.79 0.00
CA LEU A 43 0.02 3.88 0.17
C LEU A 43 1.36 4.65 0.22
N ASP A 44 1.53 5.65 -0.64
CA ASP A 44 2.73 6.52 -0.62
C ASP A 44 2.90 7.28 0.67
N ARG A 45 1.80 7.82 1.20
CA ARG A 45 1.82 8.58 2.44
C ARG A 45 2.25 7.71 3.62
N ARG A 46 1.79 6.47 3.69
CA ARG A 46 2.21 5.50 4.73
C ARG A 46 3.71 5.17 4.61
N LEU A 47 4.20 4.87 3.41
CA LEU A 47 5.62 4.62 3.18
C LEU A 47 6.49 5.85 3.51
N SER A 48 5.98 7.05 3.22
CA SER A 48 6.66 8.32 3.55
C SER A 48 6.70 8.56 5.05
N LYS A 49 5.60 8.33 5.78
CA LYS A 49 5.57 8.40 7.26
C LYS A 49 6.51 7.38 7.89
N ALA A 50 6.56 6.16 7.36
CA ALA A 50 7.51 5.13 7.81
C ALA A 50 8.96 5.57 7.61
N ARG A 51 9.27 6.20 6.47
CA ARG A 51 10.60 6.74 6.15
C ARG A 51 11.00 7.85 7.11
N GLU A 52 10.09 8.76 7.40
CA GLU A 52 10.33 9.80 8.41
C GLU A 52 10.57 9.23 9.80
N GLY A 53 9.80 8.20 10.20
CA GLY A 53 10.00 7.50 11.47
C GLY A 53 11.42 6.94 11.58
N LEU A 54 11.89 6.21 10.56
CA LEU A 54 13.25 5.67 10.53
C LEU A 54 14.32 6.77 10.54
N LEU A 55 14.15 7.84 9.77
CA LEU A 55 15.09 8.97 9.76
C LEU A 55 15.19 9.67 11.12
N LYS A 56 14.11 9.69 11.89
CA LYS A 56 14.04 10.25 13.25
C LYS A 56 14.50 9.25 14.32
N GLY A 57 14.84 8.01 13.95
CA GLY A 57 15.18 6.93 14.89
C GLY A 57 13.99 6.34 15.64
N ASP A 58 12.76 6.67 15.23
CA ASP A 58 11.51 6.16 15.81
C ASP A 58 11.06 4.91 15.05
N SER A 59 11.72 3.80 15.36
CA SER A 59 11.46 2.49 14.77
C SER A 59 10.06 1.96 15.08
N SER A 60 9.48 2.34 16.23
CA SER A 60 8.12 1.92 16.62
C SER A 60 7.08 2.57 15.72
N LYS A 61 7.20 3.88 15.46
CA LYS A 61 6.33 4.57 14.52
C LYS A 61 6.50 4.05 13.09
N ALA A 62 7.74 3.84 12.67
CA ALA A 62 8.02 3.28 11.34
C ALA A 62 7.37 1.90 11.14
N ARG A 63 7.47 1.02 12.16
CA ARG A 63 6.83 -0.30 12.16
C ARG A 63 5.31 -0.20 12.06
N LYS A 64 4.67 0.68 12.83
CA LYS A 64 3.21 0.88 12.79
C LYS A 64 2.73 1.29 11.39
N GLU A 65 3.40 2.25 10.76
CA GLU A 65 3.02 2.73 9.42
C GLU A 65 3.22 1.64 8.35
N LEU A 66 4.20 0.75 8.52
CA LEU A 66 4.43 -0.39 7.65
C LEU A 66 3.40 -1.51 7.84
N GLU A 67 2.99 -1.77 9.07
CA GLU A 67 1.90 -2.71 9.37
C GLU A 67 0.58 -2.21 8.75
N GLU A 68 0.27 -0.92 8.89
CA GLU A 68 -0.90 -0.30 8.26
C GLU A 68 -0.82 -0.32 6.72
N PHE A 69 0.37 -0.15 6.14
CA PHE A 69 0.59 -0.32 4.69
C PHE A 69 0.27 -1.75 4.24
N LEU A 70 0.77 -2.75 4.97
CA LEU A 70 0.53 -4.17 4.66
C LEU A 70 -0.95 -4.54 4.77
N ASP A 71 -1.63 -4.07 5.82
CA ASP A 71 -3.06 -4.31 6.02
C ASP A 71 -3.89 -3.75 4.87
N LYS A 72 -3.55 -2.54 4.39
CA LYS A 72 -4.20 -1.94 3.20
C LYS A 72 -3.96 -2.75 1.93
N VAL A 73 -2.72 -3.18 1.70
CA VAL A 73 -2.36 -4.04 0.56
C VAL A 73 -3.16 -5.35 0.61
N GLU A 74 -3.32 -5.95 1.80
CA GLU A 74 -4.13 -7.15 1.99
C GLU A 74 -5.62 -6.94 1.74
N LYS A 75 -6.18 -5.83 2.24
CA LYS A 75 -7.57 -5.45 1.97
C LYS A 75 -7.83 -5.27 0.47
N LEU A 76 -6.98 -4.50 -0.23
CA LEU A 76 -7.10 -4.27 -1.68
C LEU A 76 -7.08 -5.57 -2.48
N TYR A 77 -6.22 -6.51 -2.08
CA TYR A 77 -6.18 -7.82 -2.72
C TYR A 77 -7.45 -8.63 -2.46
N LYS A 78 -7.94 -8.67 -1.21
CA LYS A 78 -9.20 -9.36 -0.87
C LYS A 78 -10.41 -8.76 -1.60
N GLU A 79 -10.49 -7.43 -1.67
CA GLU A 79 -11.50 -6.73 -2.46
C GLU A 79 -11.41 -7.15 -3.93
N SER A 80 -10.22 -7.15 -4.51
CA SER A 80 -10.01 -7.58 -5.90
C SER A 80 -10.45 -9.02 -6.16
N GLN A 81 -10.24 -9.94 -5.21
CA GLN A 81 -10.70 -11.32 -5.30
C GLN A 81 -12.24 -11.43 -5.21
N ASN A 82 -12.87 -10.62 -4.35
CA ASN A 82 -14.33 -10.60 -4.20
C ASN A 82 -15.04 -9.95 -5.41
N HIS A 83 -14.43 -8.92 -6.01
CA HIS A 83 -14.96 -8.19 -7.17
C HIS A 83 -14.72 -8.90 -8.51
N GLY A 84 -13.76 -9.83 -8.58
CA GLY A 84 -13.48 -10.66 -9.75
C GLY A 84 -14.66 -11.53 -10.23
N GLN A 85 -15.67 -11.76 -9.37
CA GLN A 85 -16.90 -12.48 -9.75
C GLN A 85 -17.95 -11.62 -10.47
N LYS A 86 -17.83 -10.27 -10.47
CA LYS A 86 -18.86 -9.36 -10.98
C LYS A 86 -18.45 -8.54 -12.22
N GLY A 87 -17.27 -8.78 -12.79
CA GLY A 87 -16.75 -7.99 -13.92
C GLY A 87 -16.31 -6.57 -13.54
N GLU A 88 -16.13 -6.31 -12.25
CA GLU A 88 -15.58 -5.06 -11.72
C GLU A 88 -14.05 -5.05 -11.82
N LYS A 89 -13.45 -3.85 -11.91
CA LYS A 89 -12.00 -3.67 -12.07
C LYS A 89 -11.23 -4.30 -10.91
N MET A 90 -10.25 -5.13 -11.24
CA MET A 90 -9.28 -5.66 -10.28
C MET A 90 -8.41 -4.52 -9.76
N LEU A 91 -8.47 -4.20 -8.46
CA LEU A 91 -7.73 -3.07 -7.86
C LEU A 91 -6.26 -3.40 -7.67
N LEU A 92 -5.94 -4.64 -7.27
CA LEU A 92 -4.61 -5.15 -7.07
C LEU A 92 -4.48 -6.59 -7.59
N SER A 93 -3.56 -6.79 -8.53
CA SER A 93 -3.22 -8.12 -9.06
C SER A 93 -2.49 -9.00 -8.04
N SER A 94 -2.47 -10.31 -8.27
CA SER A 94 -1.67 -11.26 -7.49
C SER A 94 -0.17 -10.95 -7.52
N GLU A 95 0.34 -10.49 -8.66
CA GLU A 95 1.72 -10.12 -8.90
C GLU A 95 2.08 -8.85 -8.14
N GLY A 96 1.23 -7.82 -8.23
CA GLY A 96 1.40 -6.60 -7.45
C GLY A 96 1.30 -6.85 -5.95
N TYR A 97 0.37 -7.70 -5.53
CA TYR A 97 0.24 -8.12 -4.14
C TYR A 97 1.49 -8.84 -3.63
N ALA A 98 1.98 -9.83 -4.37
CA ALA A 98 3.21 -10.55 -4.01
C ALA A 98 4.40 -9.58 -3.93
N LEU A 99 4.55 -8.68 -4.91
CA LEU A 99 5.65 -7.72 -4.93
C LEU A 99 5.61 -6.77 -3.72
N LEU A 100 4.42 -6.28 -3.33
CA LEU A 100 4.28 -5.36 -2.20
C LEU A 100 4.38 -6.08 -0.85
N ARG A 101 3.69 -7.20 -0.68
CA ARG A 101 3.61 -7.95 0.57
C ARG A 101 4.93 -8.64 0.91
N TYR A 102 5.50 -9.43 -0.01
CA TYR A 102 6.71 -10.20 0.30
C TYR A 102 7.92 -9.31 0.55
N ASN A 103 8.00 -8.15 -0.10
CA ASN A 103 9.06 -7.21 0.21
C ASN A 103 8.83 -6.59 1.59
N ALA A 104 7.63 -6.10 1.90
CA ALA A 104 7.34 -5.50 3.21
C ALA A 104 7.39 -6.47 4.40
N GLU A 105 7.17 -7.78 4.20
CA GLU A 105 7.28 -8.81 5.25
C GLU A 105 8.72 -9.00 5.80
N TYR A 106 9.76 -8.59 5.07
CA TYR A 106 11.15 -8.64 5.57
C TYR A 106 11.44 -7.69 6.75
N LEU A 107 10.45 -6.91 7.21
CA LEU A 107 10.56 -5.97 8.32
C LEU A 107 9.86 -6.41 9.63
N LYS A 108 9.31 -7.63 9.70
CA LYS A 108 8.69 -8.14 10.95
C LYS A 108 9.71 -8.52 12.03
#